data_AF-A0A358N2D4-F1
#
_entry.id   AF-A0A358N2D4-F1
#
_cell.length_a   1.000
_cell.length_b   1.000
_cell.length_c   1.000
_cell.angle_alpha   90.00
_cell.angle_beta   90.00
_cell.angle_gamma   90.00
#
_symmetry.space_group_name_H-M   'P 1'
#
loop_
_entity.id
_entity.type
_entity.pdbx_description
1 polymer ?
#
loop_
_entity_poly.entity_id
_entity_poly.type
_entity_poly.pdbx_seq_one_letter_code
_entity_poly.pdbx_strand_id
1 'polypeptide(L)'
;LLLTPMAPYEQTNPLGNLAAWLRFPTQVPANVILAGFRTPVGLGRMGDGSEVFVTLTALNVAGVRNVLISRWAVGGNSTAVLLKEFLQELPFIGMNEAWQRAKLVLLGTNLDPAAEPLLTQAEHEREGLTGQQPLFWSGYMISSPPRAEPPPAADAAAQN
;
A
#
# COMPACT_ATOMS: atom_id res chain seq x y z
N LEU A 1 35.66 6.62 16.15
CA LEU A 1 35.75 7.29 14.84
C LEU A 1 34.55 6.97 13.96
N LEU A 2 34.30 5.70 13.59
CA LEU A 2 33.17 5.39 12.68
C LEU A 2 31.78 5.60 13.30
N LEU A 3 31.60 5.32 14.60
CA LEU A 3 30.32 5.52 15.32
C LEU A 3 30.13 6.94 15.87
N THR A 4 31.09 7.83 15.65
CA THR A 4 31.04 9.20 16.16
C THR A 4 30.02 10.01 15.35
N PRO A 5 29.06 10.71 15.97
CA PRO A 5 28.14 11.59 15.26
C PRO A 5 28.92 12.67 14.49
N MET A 6 28.52 12.92 13.24
CA MET A 6 29.18 13.92 12.37
C MET A 6 28.95 15.37 12.85
N ALA A 7 27.84 15.61 13.55
CA ALA A 7 27.50 16.90 14.14
C ALA A 7 26.68 16.72 15.44
N PRO A 8 26.64 17.72 16.34
CA PRO A 8 25.91 17.61 17.61
C PRO A 8 24.41 17.35 17.46
N TYR A 9 23.76 17.85 16.41
CA TYR A 9 22.32 17.63 16.17
C TYR A 9 22.01 16.25 15.55
N GLU A 10 23.01 15.53 15.05
CA GLU A 10 22.87 14.20 14.45
C GLU A 10 22.87 13.07 15.49
N GLN A 11 22.96 13.39 16.79
CA GLN A 11 23.06 12.40 17.87
C GLN A 11 21.86 11.44 17.94
N THR A 12 20.68 11.90 17.52
CA THR A 12 19.46 11.08 17.51
C THR A 12 19.20 10.39 16.17
N ASN A 13 19.94 10.75 15.12
CA ASN A 13 19.77 10.18 13.79
C ASN A 13 20.56 8.87 13.67
N PRO A 14 19.90 7.72 13.42
CA PRO A 14 20.59 6.45 13.22
C PRO A 14 21.50 6.43 11.97
N LEU A 15 21.40 7.44 11.09
CA LEU A 15 22.25 7.66 9.92
C LEU A 15 23.29 8.78 10.13
N GLY A 16 23.41 9.33 11.33
CA GLY A 16 24.23 10.51 11.65
C GLY A 16 25.74 10.25 11.83
N ASN A 17 26.23 9.05 11.52
CA ASN A 17 27.64 8.66 11.69
C ASN A 17 28.17 7.88 10.47
N LEU A 18 29.49 7.88 10.30
CA LEU A 18 30.15 7.29 9.13
C LEU A 18 29.96 5.76 9.03
N ALA A 19 29.90 5.05 10.15
CA ALA A 19 29.59 3.61 10.16
C ALA A 19 28.21 3.32 9.54
N ALA A 20 27.25 4.23 9.74
CA ALA A 20 25.91 4.08 9.20
C ALA A 20 25.83 4.24 7.67
N TRP A 21 26.83 4.87 7.06
CA TRP A 21 26.94 5.06 5.60
C TRP A 21 27.79 3.99 4.93
N LEU A 22 28.80 3.46 5.63
CA LEU A 22 29.68 2.40 5.14
C LEU A 22 29.04 1.00 5.21
N ARG A 23 27.91 0.85 5.93
CA ARG A 23 27.11 -0.37 5.96
C ARG A 23 26.14 -0.44 4.77
N PHE A 24 25.66 -1.65 4.47
CA PHE A 24 24.52 -1.84 3.57
C PHE A 24 23.32 -0.98 4.00
N PRO A 25 22.43 -0.56 3.08
CA PRO A 25 21.23 0.19 3.42
C PRO A 25 20.48 -0.54 4.53
N THR A 26 20.37 0.11 5.69
CA THR A 26 19.90 -0.53 6.93
C THR A 26 18.46 -0.23 7.26
N GLN A 27 17.90 0.76 6.58
CA GLN A 27 16.52 1.17 6.74
C GLN A 27 15.86 1.16 5.38
N VAL A 28 14.77 0.41 5.32
CA VAL A 28 13.84 0.40 4.20
C VAL A 28 12.46 0.69 4.75
N PRO A 29 11.57 1.30 3.94
CA PRO A 29 10.22 1.56 4.37
C PRO A 29 9.51 0.25 4.71
N ALA A 30 8.82 0.23 5.85
CA ALA A 30 8.01 -0.93 6.23
C ALA A 30 6.80 -1.11 5.30
N ASN A 31 6.23 0.00 4.85
CA ASN A 31 5.05 0.07 3.99
C ASN A 31 5.34 0.95 2.76
N VAL A 32 5.03 0.46 1.57
CA VAL A 32 5.12 1.21 0.31
C VAL A 32 3.77 1.18 -0.40
N ILE A 33 3.29 2.34 -0.84
CA ILE A 33 1.99 2.49 -1.50
C ILE A 33 2.18 3.12 -2.88
N LEU A 34 1.93 2.32 -3.91
CA LEU A 34 2.05 2.66 -5.32
C LEU A 34 0.65 2.62 -5.97
N ALA A 35 -0.26 3.44 -5.44
CA ALA A 35 -1.67 3.47 -5.85
C ALA A 35 -1.91 4.00 -7.28
N GLY A 36 -0.90 4.62 -7.89
CA GLY A 36 -0.93 5.13 -9.27
C GLY A 36 0.14 4.51 -10.18
N PHE A 37 0.57 3.27 -9.90
CA PHE A 37 1.64 2.62 -10.65
C PHE A 37 1.26 2.48 -12.14
N ARG A 38 2.18 2.87 -13.02
CA ARG A 38 1.95 2.91 -14.46
C ARG A 38 2.35 1.57 -15.07
N THR A 39 1.36 0.83 -15.54
CA THR A 39 1.55 -0.41 -16.30
C THR A 39 1.14 -0.20 -17.76
N PRO A 40 1.48 -1.13 -18.67
CA PRO A 40 0.98 -1.12 -20.04
C PRO A 40 -0.56 -1.10 -20.15
N VAL A 41 -1.29 -1.53 -19.10
CA VAL A 41 -2.76 -1.55 -19.08
C VAL A 41 -3.32 -0.14 -19.25
N GLY A 42 -2.65 0.87 -18.69
CA GLY A 42 -3.04 2.27 -18.86
C GLY A 42 -2.91 2.79 -20.30
N LEU A 43 -2.21 2.06 -21.16
CA LEU A 43 -2.06 2.35 -22.60
C LEU A 43 -2.92 1.41 -23.47
N GLY A 44 -3.86 0.67 -22.86
CA GLY A 44 -4.71 -0.30 -23.56
C GLY A 44 -4.00 -1.60 -23.92
N ARG A 45 -2.85 -1.91 -23.32
CA ARG A 45 -2.09 -3.16 -23.55
C ARG A 45 -2.11 -3.99 -22.29
N MET A 46 -2.57 -5.24 -22.35
CA MET A 46 -2.64 -6.10 -21.15
C MET A 46 -1.26 -6.38 -20.50
N GLY A 47 -0.20 -6.45 -21.32
CA GLY A 47 1.12 -6.87 -20.87
C GLY A 47 1.15 -8.33 -20.40
N ASP A 48 2.30 -8.76 -19.87
CA ASP A 48 2.48 -10.06 -19.22
C ASP A 48 2.52 -9.96 -17.67
N GLY A 49 2.51 -8.73 -17.13
CA GLY A 49 2.59 -8.46 -15.69
C GLY A 49 4.02 -8.51 -15.14
N SER A 50 5.03 -8.61 -15.99
CA SER A 50 6.45 -8.59 -15.60
C SER A 50 6.81 -7.32 -14.84
N GLU A 51 6.23 -6.17 -15.19
CA GLU A 51 6.46 -4.90 -14.52
C GLU A 51 6.00 -4.91 -13.07
N VAL A 52 4.86 -5.55 -12.77
CA VAL A 52 4.35 -5.70 -11.41
C VAL A 52 5.22 -6.70 -10.65
N PHE A 53 5.49 -7.85 -11.26
CA PHE A 53 6.27 -8.92 -10.64
C PHE A 53 7.69 -8.47 -10.27
N VAL A 54 8.41 -7.85 -11.20
CA VAL A 54 9.77 -7.35 -10.98
C VAL A 54 9.78 -6.26 -9.91
N THR A 55 8.80 -5.34 -9.95
CA THR A 55 8.69 -4.26 -8.94
C THR A 55 8.46 -4.84 -7.54
N LEU A 56 7.48 -5.74 -7.39
CA LEU A 56 7.20 -6.40 -6.11
C LEU A 56 8.41 -7.19 -5.62
N THR A 57 9.06 -7.95 -6.50
CA THR A 57 10.25 -8.75 -6.14
C THR A 57 11.39 -7.85 -5.70
N ALA A 58 11.68 -6.78 -6.43
CA ALA A 58 12.73 -5.83 -6.08
C ALA A 58 12.48 -5.17 -4.72
N LEU A 59 11.23 -4.74 -4.44
CA LEU A 59 10.86 -4.17 -3.14
C LEU A 59 11.01 -5.19 -2.00
N ASN A 60 10.55 -6.42 -2.20
CA ASN A 60 10.69 -7.49 -1.20
C ASN A 60 12.16 -7.84 -0.94
N VAL A 61 13.00 -7.94 -1.99
CA VAL A 61 14.45 -8.18 -1.87
C VAL A 61 15.16 -7.03 -1.18
N ALA A 62 14.74 -5.79 -1.42
CA ALA A 62 15.23 -4.63 -0.68
C ALA A 62 14.83 -4.68 0.82
N GLY A 63 13.86 -5.52 1.20
CA GLY A 63 13.39 -5.69 2.57
C GLY A 63 12.09 -4.96 2.90
N VAL A 64 11.41 -4.38 1.90
CA VAL A 64 10.07 -3.81 2.09
C VAL A 64 9.08 -4.94 2.35
N ARG A 65 8.40 -4.88 3.49
CA ARG A 65 7.53 -5.98 3.95
C ARG A 65 6.11 -5.87 3.42
N ASN A 66 5.56 -4.66 3.37
CA ASN A 66 4.18 -4.44 2.93
C ASN A 66 4.17 -3.51 1.72
N VAL A 67 3.61 -3.98 0.61
CA VAL A 67 3.46 -3.20 -0.61
C VAL A 67 2.01 -3.24 -1.06
N LEU A 68 1.43 -2.06 -1.28
CA LEU A 68 0.21 -1.89 -2.07
C LEU A 68 0.60 -1.36 -3.44
N ILE A 69 0.19 -2.02 -4.51
CA ILE A 69 0.50 -1.61 -5.90
C ILE A 69 -0.75 -1.70 -6.76
N SER A 70 -0.97 -0.71 -7.62
CA SER A 70 -2.07 -0.75 -8.58
C SER A 70 -1.64 -1.33 -9.93
N ARG A 71 -2.48 -2.18 -10.51
CA ARG A 71 -2.37 -2.67 -11.88
C ARG A 71 -2.87 -1.63 -12.88
N TRP A 72 -3.88 -0.86 -12.51
CA TRP A 72 -4.31 0.34 -13.23
C TRP A 72 -4.62 1.44 -12.22
N ALA A 73 -4.28 2.67 -12.58
CA ALA A 73 -4.54 3.83 -11.76
C ALA A 73 -5.93 4.37 -12.09
N VAL A 74 -6.90 4.17 -11.18
CA VAL A 74 -8.24 4.76 -11.33
C VAL A 74 -8.18 6.27 -11.15
N GLY A 75 -7.55 6.71 -10.05
CA GLY A 75 -7.53 8.11 -9.68
C GLY A 75 -8.89 8.59 -9.16
N GLY A 76 -9.09 9.91 -9.19
CA GLY A 76 -10.39 10.49 -8.88
C GLY A 76 -10.80 10.39 -7.41
N ASN A 77 -12.10 10.59 -7.19
CA ASN A 77 -12.71 10.58 -5.86
C ASN A 77 -12.67 9.17 -5.24
N SER A 78 -12.95 8.14 -6.02
CA SER A 78 -12.90 6.74 -5.60
C SER A 78 -11.56 6.36 -4.98
N THR A 79 -10.45 6.72 -5.63
CA THR A 79 -9.09 6.48 -5.11
C THR A 79 -8.82 7.32 -3.86
N ALA A 80 -9.29 8.57 -3.81
CA ALA A 80 -9.11 9.44 -2.65
C ALA A 80 -9.82 8.90 -1.40
N VAL A 81 -11.09 8.48 -1.54
CA VAL A 81 -11.86 7.83 -0.46
C VAL A 81 -11.14 6.59 0.03
N LEU A 82 -10.73 5.72 -0.90
CA LEU A 82 -10.10 4.46 -0.56
C LEU A 82 -8.76 4.69 0.15
N LEU A 83 -7.87 5.53 -0.38
CA LEU A 83 -6.57 5.80 0.24
C LEU A 83 -6.70 6.53 1.57
N LYS A 84 -7.66 7.44 1.72
CA LYS A 84 -7.92 8.11 3.00
C LYS A 84 -8.27 7.09 4.08
N GLU A 85 -9.24 6.22 3.81
CA GLU A 85 -9.70 5.20 4.76
C GLU A 85 -8.62 4.16 5.05
N PHE A 86 -7.85 3.79 4.03
CA PHE A 86 -6.75 2.84 4.18
C PHE A 86 -5.62 3.43 5.05
N LEU A 87 -5.17 4.66 4.77
CA LEU A 87 -4.01 5.26 5.45
C LEU A 87 -4.28 5.61 6.91
N GLN A 88 -5.52 5.96 7.27
CA GLN A 88 -5.86 6.24 8.67
C GLN A 88 -5.90 4.97 9.53
N GLU A 89 -6.27 3.82 8.96
CA GLU A 89 -6.38 2.54 9.67
C GLU A 89 -5.05 1.76 9.68
N LEU A 90 -4.21 1.96 8.66
CA LEU A 90 -2.95 1.23 8.45
C LEU A 90 -2.06 1.13 9.72
N PRO A 91 -1.85 2.18 10.53
CA PRO A 91 -0.99 2.10 11.72
C PRO A 91 -1.54 1.20 12.84
N PHE A 92 -2.84 0.91 12.85
CA PHE A 92 -3.52 0.25 13.97
C PHE A 92 -3.82 -1.21 13.71
N ILE A 93 -4.28 -1.54 12.50
CA ILE A 93 -4.79 -2.89 12.19
C ILE A 93 -4.00 -3.61 11.09
N GLY A 94 -3.03 -2.94 10.47
CA GLY A 94 -2.17 -3.52 9.43
C GLY A 94 -2.74 -3.46 8.01
N MET A 95 -1.91 -3.86 7.03
CA MET A 95 -2.13 -3.64 5.60
C MET A 95 -3.40 -4.32 5.06
N ASN A 96 -3.57 -5.62 5.35
CA ASN A 96 -4.68 -6.41 4.79
C ASN A 96 -6.03 -5.96 5.37
N GLU A 97 -6.10 -5.81 6.69
CA GLU A 97 -7.31 -5.40 7.40
C GLU A 97 -7.71 -3.95 7.05
N ALA A 98 -6.75 -3.01 7.01
CA ALA A 98 -7.00 -1.63 6.58
C ALA A 98 -7.54 -1.56 5.15
N TRP A 99 -6.99 -2.37 4.24
CA TRP A 99 -7.48 -2.43 2.87
C TRP A 99 -8.91 -2.96 2.76
N GLN A 100 -9.23 -4.03 3.48
CA GLN A 100 -10.59 -4.58 3.49
C GLN A 100 -11.60 -3.55 4.02
N ARG A 101 -11.26 -2.81 5.09
CA ARG A 101 -12.12 -1.73 5.60
C ARG A 101 -12.29 -0.60 4.58
N ALA A 102 -11.19 -0.14 3.97
CA ALA A 102 -11.23 0.88 2.93
C ALA A 102 -12.11 0.48 1.74
N LYS A 103 -12.01 -0.77 1.30
CA LYS A 103 -12.88 -1.31 0.26
C LYS A 103 -14.34 -1.29 0.70
N LEU A 104 -14.68 -1.76 1.91
CA LEU A 104 -16.07 -1.76 2.40
C LEU A 104 -16.68 -0.36 2.44
N VAL A 105 -15.90 0.64 2.86
CA VAL A 105 -16.33 2.05 2.83
C VAL A 105 -16.60 2.51 1.40
N LEU A 106 -15.69 2.22 0.46
CA LEU A 106 -15.89 2.56 -0.94
C LEU A 106 -17.15 1.90 -1.52
N LEU A 107 -17.41 0.62 -1.23
CA LEU A 107 -18.60 -0.09 -1.72
C LEU A 107 -19.93 0.58 -1.31
N GLY A 108 -19.96 1.24 -0.15
CA GLY A 108 -21.11 2.00 0.35
C GLY A 108 -21.14 3.47 -0.08
N THR A 109 -20.16 3.92 -0.86
CA THR A 109 -20.01 5.33 -1.26
C THR A 109 -20.66 5.59 -2.61
N ASN A 110 -21.45 6.66 -2.70
CA ASN A 110 -21.90 7.23 -3.96
C ASN A 110 -20.77 8.04 -4.59
N LEU A 111 -20.46 7.74 -5.84
CA LEU A 111 -19.37 8.38 -6.58
C LEU A 111 -19.95 9.40 -7.56
N ASP A 112 -19.23 10.50 -7.73
CA ASP A 112 -19.46 11.46 -8.79
C ASP A 112 -18.72 10.97 -10.05
N PRO A 113 -19.42 10.55 -11.12
CA PRO A 113 -18.78 10.07 -12.34
C PRO A 113 -17.85 11.10 -12.98
N ALA A 114 -18.16 12.40 -12.89
CA ALA A 114 -17.34 13.45 -13.47
C ALA A 114 -16.00 13.65 -12.72
N ALA A 115 -15.91 13.13 -11.49
CA ALA A 115 -14.70 13.16 -10.68
C ALA A 115 -13.80 11.92 -10.90
N GLU A 116 -14.16 11.01 -11.81
CA GLU A 116 -13.42 9.76 -12.08
C GLU A 116 -12.68 9.81 -13.43
N PRO A 117 -11.34 9.94 -13.45
CA PRO A 117 -10.57 10.15 -14.68
C PRO A 117 -10.59 8.99 -15.68
N LEU A 118 -10.92 7.78 -15.23
CA LEU A 118 -11.01 6.60 -16.12
C LEU A 118 -12.36 6.49 -16.84
N LEU A 119 -13.38 7.24 -16.40
CA LEU A 119 -14.68 7.21 -17.07
C LEU A 119 -14.63 8.08 -18.32
N THR A 120 -15.33 7.62 -19.36
CA THR A 120 -15.48 8.39 -20.60
C THR A 120 -16.47 9.53 -20.38
N GLN A 121 -16.43 10.57 -21.23
CA GLN A 121 -17.41 11.67 -21.13
C GLN A 121 -18.86 11.20 -21.23
N ALA A 122 -19.14 10.14 -22.00
CA ALA A 122 -20.47 9.55 -22.10
C ALA A 122 -20.94 8.92 -20.78
N GLU A 123 -20.00 8.52 -19.91
CA GLU A 123 -20.30 7.93 -18.59
C GLU A 123 -20.43 8.99 -17.49
N HIS A 124 -20.09 10.26 -17.76
CA HIS A 124 -20.18 11.32 -16.76
C HIS A 124 -21.62 11.68 -16.37
N GLU A 125 -22.59 11.43 -17.25
CA GLU A 125 -24.02 11.67 -17.00
C GLU A 125 -24.69 10.50 -16.27
N ARG A 126 -23.93 9.46 -15.91
CA ARG A 126 -24.48 8.25 -15.30
C ARG A 126 -24.93 8.49 -13.86
N GLU A 127 -26.23 8.35 -13.62
CA GLU A 127 -26.77 8.39 -12.26
C GLU A 127 -26.50 7.10 -11.48
N GLY A 128 -26.39 7.22 -10.15
CA GLY A 128 -26.31 6.07 -9.23
C GLY A 128 -25.01 5.27 -9.32
N LEU A 129 -23.91 5.89 -9.76
CA LEU A 129 -22.59 5.26 -9.71
C LEU A 129 -22.17 5.05 -8.24
N THR A 130 -21.87 3.81 -7.89
CA THR A 130 -21.37 3.43 -6.57
C THR A 130 -20.02 2.75 -6.67
N GLY A 131 -19.28 2.71 -5.57
CA GLY A 131 -18.01 1.99 -5.49
C GLY A 131 -18.11 0.47 -5.63
N GLN A 132 -19.31 -0.10 -5.84
CA GLN A 132 -19.51 -1.54 -6.06
C GLN A 132 -18.85 -2.04 -7.35
N GLN A 133 -18.64 -1.17 -8.34
CA GLN A 133 -18.02 -1.56 -9.60
C GLN A 133 -16.55 -1.99 -9.37
N PRO A 134 -16.16 -3.21 -9.81
CA PRO A 134 -14.79 -3.71 -9.62
C PRO A 134 -13.70 -2.82 -10.19
N LEU A 135 -14.02 -2.00 -11.20
CA LEU A 135 -13.09 -1.02 -11.79
C LEU A 135 -12.37 -0.19 -10.72
N PHE A 136 -13.07 0.21 -9.65
CA PHE A 136 -12.56 1.13 -8.63
C PHE A 136 -11.63 0.48 -7.59
N TRP A 137 -11.65 -0.85 -7.41
CA TRP A 137 -10.93 -1.50 -6.31
C TRP A 137 -10.18 -2.79 -6.69
N SER A 138 -10.53 -3.46 -7.78
CA SER A 138 -9.92 -4.75 -8.15
C SER A 138 -8.52 -4.61 -8.75
N GLY A 139 -8.12 -3.39 -9.12
CA GLY A 139 -6.80 -3.12 -9.67
C GLY A 139 -5.69 -3.11 -8.64
N TYR A 140 -6.00 -3.04 -7.35
CA TYR A 140 -4.98 -2.96 -6.31
C TYR A 140 -4.60 -4.35 -5.80
N MET A 141 -3.30 -4.57 -5.65
CA MET A 141 -2.70 -5.80 -5.14
C MET A 141 -1.91 -5.50 -3.87
N ILE A 142 -1.97 -6.43 -2.93
CA ILE A 142 -1.21 -6.37 -1.68
C ILE A 142 -0.19 -7.49 -1.67
N SER A 143 1.06 -7.13 -1.39
CA SER A 143 2.14 -8.04 -1.04
C SER A 143 2.52 -7.77 0.41
N SER A 144 2.01 -8.60 1.31
CA SER A 144 2.29 -8.54 2.75
C SER A 144 2.53 -9.96 3.28
N PRO A 145 3.32 -10.12 4.36
CA PRO A 145 3.49 -11.43 4.99
C PRO A 145 2.13 -11.98 5.44
N PRO A 146 1.95 -13.32 5.42
CA PRO A 146 0.77 -13.91 6.00
C PRO A 146 0.68 -13.53 7.48
N ARG A 147 -0.55 -13.37 7.98
CA ARG A 147 -0.79 -13.11 9.39
C ARG A 147 -0.17 -14.25 10.20
N ALA A 148 0.74 -13.92 11.10
CA ALA A 148 1.20 -14.87 12.09
C ALA A 148 0.04 -15.15 13.02
N GLU A 149 -0.40 -16.41 13.09
CA GLU A 149 -1.34 -16.83 14.12
C GLU A 149 -0.65 -16.65 15.48
N PRO A 150 -1.30 -16.01 16.47
CA PRO A 150 -0.71 -15.93 17.80
C PRO A 150 -0.41 -17.34 18.30
N PRO A 151 0.76 -17.57 18.93
CA PRO A 151 1.08 -18.89 19.46
C PRO A 151 -0.04 -19.33 20.41
N PRO A 152 -0.43 -20.61 20.39
CA PRO A 152 -1.47 -21.12 21.29
C PRO A 152 -1.08 -20.77 22.73
N ALA A 153 -2.05 -20.25 23.49
CA ALA A 153 -1.81 -19.84 24.87
C ALA A 153 -1.24 -21.03 25.65
N ALA A 154 0.03 -20.93 26.03
CA ALA A 154 0.69 -21.95 26.82
C ALA A 154 -0.01 -22.04 28.19
N ASP A 155 -0.74 -23.13 28.39
CA ASP A 155 -1.24 -23.70 29.64
C ASP A 155 -1.44 -22.75 30.82
N ALA A 156 -2.62 -22.10 30.85
CA ALA A 156 -3.26 -21.67 32.10
C ALA A 156 -3.80 -22.87 32.94
N ALA A 157 -3.43 -24.10 32.60
CA ALA A 157 -3.94 -25.34 33.20
C ALA A 157 -3.03 -25.93 34.30
N ALA A 158 -2.06 -25.17 34.81
CA ALA A 158 -1.15 -25.60 35.88
C ALA A 158 -1.37 -24.84 37.20
N GLN A 159 -2.60 -24.44 37.53
CA GLN A 159 -2.95 -23.91 38.86
C GLN A 159 -4.41 -24.26 39.19
N ASN A 160 -4.65 -25.48 39.71
CA ASN A 160 -5.80 -25.83 40.56
C ASN A 160 -5.41 -27.02 41.43
#